data_AF-A0A226NHJ8-F1
#
_entry.id   AF-A0A226NHJ8-F1
#
_cell.length_a   1.000
_cell.length_b   1.000
_cell.length_c   1.000
_cell.angle_alpha   90.00
_cell.angle_beta   90.00
_cell.angle_gamma   90.00
#
_symmetry.space_group_name_H-M   'P 1'
#
loop_
_entity.id
_entity.type
_entity.pdbx_description
1 polymer ?
#
loop_
_entity_poly.entity_id
_entity_poly.type
_entity_poly.pdbx_seq_one_letter_code
_entity_poly.pdbx_strand_id
1 'polypeptide(L)'
;MCGRGPGRAARRRPACLWVTLALAWGAGSRAGAAAGDGGGEAPCGAEGWAQAAVRPGPVFAAAASYRGPGNDDARSNKALPILLWWSGSLFPHFPGDTERIDCPRGSCLVTRSRRAARHRRTKAIIFYGTDFRAYEAPLPRLPHQTWALFHEESPMNNYLLSHPPGIRLFNYTATFRRESDYPLTLQWLPGPGYLRGPALPLAEKDAWRRRGYGPVLYMQSHCDVPSDRDRYVRELMKYIQVDSYGKCLRNRELPSERLRDTSTATAEDPEFMAFIARYKFHLALENAICNDYMTEKLWRPMHLGAVPVYRGSPAVRDWMPNNFSIILIDDFDGPQELAKYLDFLDKNGDEYMKYLEYKNPGGIQNQFLLDSLERREWGVNDMTLPNYLNGFECFICDRENTRVKAEQEHKKSRGKTPAPAPHVAHVQHMGCPMPTPGFGSIEDLSGEDRKDSTNAEAAQLDIVLEILEWIKTDYDALKHL
;
A
#
# COMPACT_ATOMS: atom_id res chain seq x y z
N MET A 1 30.00 -57.97 -24.58
CA MET A 1 30.69 -56.73 -24.96
C MET A 1 30.21 -55.60 -24.05
N CYS A 2 31.16 -54.85 -23.50
CA CYS A 2 31.00 -53.84 -22.46
C CYS A 2 30.13 -52.63 -22.88
N GLY A 3 29.53 -51.96 -21.88
CA GLY A 3 29.57 -50.49 -21.86
C GLY A 3 28.29 -49.73 -21.43
N ARG A 4 28.39 -49.18 -20.21
CA ARG A 4 27.79 -47.93 -19.69
C ARG A 4 26.33 -47.93 -19.24
N GLY A 5 26.17 -47.80 -17.92
CA GLY A 5 24.90 -47.59 -17.22
C GLY A 5 24.50 -46.10 -17.08
N PRO A 6 23.26 -45.83 -16.60
CA PRO A 6 22.73 -44.48 -16.45
C PRO A 6 22.99 -43.90 -15.04
N GLY A 7 23.46 -42.64 -15.00
CA GLY A 7 23.68 -41.87 -13.78
C GLY A 7 22.38 -41.39 -13.14
N ARG A 8 22.28 -41.52 -11.82
CA ARG A 8 21.16 -41.09 -10.97
C ARG A 8 21.19 -39.58 -10.75
N ALA A 9 20.04 -38.94 -10.92
CA ALA A 9 19.79 -37.54 -10.57
C ALA A 9 19.76 -37.36 -9.03
N ALA A 10 20.57 -36.42 -8.52
CA ALA A 10 20.58 -36.03 -7.13
C ALA A 10 19.56 -34.90 -6.87
N ARG A 11 18.58 -35.14 -5.97
CA ARG A 11 17.68 -34.13 -5.42
C ARG A 11 18.48 -33.18 -4.51
N ARG A 12 18.53 -31.89 -4.85
CA ARG A 12 19.01 -30.83 -3.95
C ARG A 12 17.84 -30.24 -3.14
N ARG A 13 18.02 -30.16 -1.82
CA ARG A 13 17.13 -29.49 -0.85
C ARG A 13 17.33 -27.96 -0.93
N PRO A 14 16.33 -27.14 -0.55
CA PRO A 14 16.46 -25.69 -0.59
C PRO A 14 17.35 -25.20 0.56
N ALA A 15 18.26 -24.28 0.26
CA ALA A 15 19.13 -23.62 1.22
C ALA A 15 18.42 -22.38 1.79
N CYS A 16 18.34 -22.30 3.12
CA CYS A 16 17.94 -21.11 3.85
C CYS A 16 19.06 -20.06 3.74
N LEU A 17 18.80 -18.92 3.08
CA LEU A 17 19.67 -17.75 3.16
C LEU A 17 19.32 -16.94 4.42
N TRP A 18 20.29 -16.84 5.33
CA TRP A 18 20.29 -15.87 6.41
C TRP A 18 20.81 -14.54 5.87
N VAL A 19 20.02 -13.47 6.00
CA VAL A 19 20.45 -12.10 5.72
C VAL A 19 21.00 -11.51 7.03
N THR A 20 22.32 -11.29 7.08
CA THR A 20 22.97 -10.53 8.15
C THR A 20 23.11 -9.07 7.72
N LEU A 21 22.45 -8.16 8.44
CA LEU A 21 22.64 -6.72 8.35
C LEU A 21 23.98 -6.37 9.02
N ALA A 22 24.97 -5.90 8.27
CA ALA A 22 26.19 -5.33 8.81
C ALA A 22 26.07 -3.79 8.81
N LEU A 23 25.98 -3.21 10.01
CA LEU A 23 26.08 -1.77 10.23
C LEU A 23 27.55 -1.36 10.17
N ALA A 24 27.90 -0.53 9.18
CA ALA A 24 29.21 0.12 9.10
C ALA A 24 29.20 1.38 9.99
N TRP A 25 29.96 1.34 11.09
CA TRP A 25 30.37 2.53 11.84
C TRP A 25 31.79 2.89 11.44
N GLY A 26 31.97 4.09 10.90
CA GLY A 26 33.27 4.69 10.66
C GLY A 26 33.86 5.25 11.95
N ALA A 27 35.11 4.92 12.23
CA ALA A 27 35.92 5.62 13.22
C ALA A 27 37.29 5.91 12.60
N GLY A 28 37.62 7.19 12.45
CA GLY A 28 38.93 7.66 12.07
C GLY A 28 39.81 7.86 13.31
N SER A 29 41.02 7.30 13.25
CA SER A 29 42.28 7.78 13.88
C SER A 29 42.35 7.85 15.43
N ARG A 30 43.37 7.36 16.15
CA ARG A 30 44.81 7.27 15.87
C ARG A 30 45.49 6.41 16.96
N ALA A 31 46.55 5.70 16.54
CA ALA A 31 47.82 5.41 17.24
C ALA A 31 47.86 4.60 18.56
N GLY A 32 48.66 3.53 18.55
CA GLY A 32 49.19 2.88 19.75
C GLY A 32 49.73 1.48 19.47
N ALA A 33 51.02 1.38 19.15
CA ALA A 33 51.73 0.15 18.84
C ALA A 33 51.92 -0.78 20.06
N ALA A 34 51.91 -2.11 19.86
CA ALA A 34 52.88 -3.05 20.42
C ALA A 34 52.64 -4.48 19.91
N ALA A 35 53.75 -5.19 19.70
CA ALA A 35 53.95 -6.61 19.38
C ALA A 35 52.99 -7.57 20.11
N GLY A 36 52.53 -8.70 19.55
CA GLY A 36 53.29 -9.72 18.83
C GLY A 36 53.75 -10.78 19.84
N ASP A 37 53.07 -11.92 19.92
CA ASP A 37 53.64 -13.29 19.78
C ASP A 37 52.60 -14.40 20.09
N GLY A 38 52.75 -15.53 19.41
CA GLY A 38 52.64 -16.87 20.01
C GLY A 38 51.27 -17.52 20.29
N GLY A 39 50.76 -18.25 19.29
CA GLY A 39 50.60 -19.72 19.34
C GLY A 39 49.60 -20.40 20.31
N GLY A 40 48.80 -21.33 19.77
CA GLY A 40 48.27 -22.46 20.54
C GLY A 40 46.89 -22.96 20.12
N GLU A 41 46.85 -23.91 19.17
CA GLU A 41 45.68 -24.75 18.90
C GLU A 41 45.50 -25.85 19.96
N ALA A 42 44.24 -26.30 20.09
CA ALA A 42 43.73 -27.61 20.52
C ALA A 42 42.98 -27.64 21.87
N PRO A 43 42.09 -28.63 22.09
CA PRO A 43 40.96 -29.02 21.25
C PRO A 43 39.66 -29.21 22.05
N CYS A 44 38.56 -29.45 21.34
CA CYS A 44 37.24 -29.76 21.89
C CYS A 44 37.24 -31.07 22.71
N GLY A 45 36.60 -31.03 23.88
CA GLY A 45 36.25 -32.19 24.70
C GLY A 45 35.12 -31.84 25.66
N ALA A 46 34.01 -32.59 25.56
CA ALA A 46 32.71 -32.29 26.12
C ALA A 46 32.55 -32.70 27.60
N GLU A 47 31.84 -31.89 28.40
CA GLU A 47 31.01 -32.36 29.52
C GLU A 47 29.78 -31.45 29.68
N GLY A 48 28.59 -32.05 29.63
CA GLY A 48 27.31 -31.36 29.63
C GLY A 48 26.72 -31.14 31.01
N TRP A 49 25.94 -30.07 31.18
CA TRP A 49 25.05 -29.89 32.33
C TRP A 49 23.74 -29.22 31.91
N ALA A 50 22.65 -29.98 32.11
CA ALA A 50 21.29 -29.59 32.49
C ALA A 50 20.52 -28.52 31.69
N GLN A 51 19.41 -28.97 31.09
CA GLN A 51 18.25 -28.15 30.72
C GLN A 51 17.69 -27.45 31.96
N ALA A 52 17.90 -26.14 32.07
CA ALA A 52 17.12 -25.30 32.97
C ALA A 52 15.84 -24.84 32.26
N ALA A 53 14.70 -25.33 32.73
CA ALA A 53 13.38 -24.88 32.32
C ALA A 53 13.20 -23.38 32.65
N VAL A 54 13.19 -22.54 31.62
CA VAL A 54 12.87 -21.11 31.77
C VAL A 54 11.36 -20.96 31.94
N ARG A 55 10.94 -20.58 33.15
CA ARG A 55 9.56 -20.19 33.46
C ARG A 55 9.18 -18.91 32.68
N PRO A 56 7.95 -18.77 32.16
CA PRO A 56 7.53 -17.53 31.50
C PRO A 56 7.37 -16.41 32.53
N GLY A 57 8.21 -15.37 32.41
CA GLY A 57 8.07 -14.11 33.13
C GLY A 57 6.95 -13.22 32.57
N PRO A 58 6.55 -12.15 33.28
CA PRO A 58 5.34 -11.39 32.99
C PRO A 58 5.42 -10.64 31.64
N VAL A 59 4.30 -10.70 30.91
CA VAL A 59 4.03 -10.22 29.52
C VAL A 59 4.10 -8.69 29.35
N PHE A 60 4.72 -7.95 30.26
CA PHE A 60 4.69 -6.49 30.27
C PHE A 60 6.05 -5.92 30.69
N ALA A 61 6.92 -5.64 29.72
CA ALA A 61 8.10 -4.81 29.92
C ALA A 61 8.28 -3.87 28.71
N ALA A 62 8.05 -2.59 28.99
CA ALA A 62 8.43 -1.36 28.30
C ALA A 62 8.68 -1.40 26.78
N ALA A 63 7.75 -0.83 26.04
CA ALA A 63 7.94 -0.32 24.69
C ALA A 63 7.57 1.17 24.66
N ALA A 64 8.20 1.92 23.75
CA ALA A 64 8.08 3.37 23.69
C ALA A 64 6.68 3.76 23.19
N SER A 65 5.83 4.22 24.11
CA SER A 65 4.51 4.72 23.74
C SER A 65 4.65 6.09 23.10
N TYR A 66 4.11 6.25 21.89
CA TYR A 66 3.65 7.56 21.46
C TYR A 66 2.50 7.93 22.41
N ARG A 67 2.76 8.82 23.37
CA ARG A 67 1.69 9.48 24.12
C ARG A 67 1.08 10.51 23.20
N GLY A 68 -0.12 10.24 22.70
CA GLY A 68 -0.93 11.28 22.06
C GLY A 68 -1.04 12.49 23.00
N PRO A 69 -0.78 13.72 22.50
CA PRO A 69 -0.94 14.91 23.32
C PRO A 69 -2.36 14.98 23.88
N GLY A 70 -2.48 15.21 25.20
CA GLY A 70 -3.78 15.34 25.88
C GLY A 70 -4.42 14.03 26.36
N ASN A 71 -3.77 12.87 26.21
CA ASN A 71 -4.26 11.63 26.81
C ASN A 71 -3.97 11.58 28.34
N ASP A 72 -5.02 11.47 29.14
CA ASP A 72 -5.01 11.37 30.60
C ASP A 72 -5.47 9.99 31.13
N ASP A 73 -5.46 8.97 30.27
CA ASP A 73 -5.95 7.63 30.57
C ASP A 73 -5.04 6.86 31.53
N ALA A 74 -5.39 6.93 32.82
CA ALA A 74 -4.70 6.25 33.91
C ALA A 74 -5.04 4.75 34.04
N ARG A 75 -5.86 4.16 33.14
CA ARG A 75 -6.20 2.74 33.22
C ARG A 75 -4.97 1.86 33.04
N SER A 76 -4.87 0.80 33.85
CA SER A 76 -3.84 -0.22 33.67
C SER A 76 -4.09 -1.06 32.41
N ASN A 77 -3.04 -1.69 31.87
CA ASN A 77 -3.12 -2.58 30.71
C ASN A 77 -4.18 -3.69 30.84
N LYS A 78 -4.51 -4.12 32.07
CA LYS A 78 -5.55 -5.13 32.32
C LYS A 78 -6.98 -4.61 32.13
N ALA A 79 -7.17 -3.29 32.14
CA ALA A 79 -8.46 -2.64 31.99
C ALA A 79 -8.71 -2.08 30.58
N LEU A 80 -7.66 -1.95 29.76
CA LEU A 80 -7.78 -1.40 28.40
C LEU A 80 -8.53 -2.36 27.45
N PRO A 81 -9.29 -1.83 26.47
CA PRO A 81 -9.74 -2.56 25.30
C PRO A 81 -8.55 -3.15 24.53
N ILE A 82 -8.76 -4.31 23.91
CA ILE A 82 -7.77 -4.97 23.05
C ILE A 82 -8.21 -4.78 21.59
N LEU A 83 -7.29 -4.35 20.73
CA LEU A 83 -7.43 -4.42 19.28
C LEU A 83 -6.52 -5.55 18.77
N LEU A 84 -7.09 -6.45 17.96
CA LEU A 84 -6.37 -7.58 17.40
C LEU A 84 -6.10 -7.35 15.92
N TRP A 85 -4.85 -7.33 15.49
CA TRP A 85 -4.49 -7.49 14.09
C TRP A 85 -4.63 -8.95 13.69
N TRP A 86 -5.62 -9.25 12.84
CA TRP A 86 -5.84 -10.60 12.29
C TRP A 86 -4.75 -10.98 11.28
N SER A 87 -4.36 -9.99 10.47
CA SER A 87 -3.25 -10.05 9.51
C SER A 87 -2.00 -9.49 10.19
N GLY A 88 -1.14 -10.38 10.71
CA GLY A 88 0.05 -9.96 11.48
C GLY A 88 1.20 -9.39 10.65
N SER A 89 1.10 -9.40 9.32
CA SER A 89 2.08 -8.90 8.35
C SER A 89 2.25 -7.38 8.42
N LEU A 90 1.16 -6.64 8.66
CA LEU A 90 1.13 -5.18 8.79
C LEU A 90 1.06 -4.68 10.23
N PHE A 91 1.35 -5.53 11.22
CA PHE A 91 1.39 -5.10 12.61
C PHE A 91 2.55 -4.10 12.80
N PRO A 92 2.29 -2.82 13.16
CA PRO A 92 3.29 -1.78 13.06
C PRO A 92 4.25 -1.72 14.26
N HIS A 93 4.09 -2.59 15.26
CA HIS A 93 4.91 -2.59 16.46
C HIS A 93 5.90 -3.75 16.44
N PHE A 94 7.16 -3.45 16.16
CA PHE A 94 8.27 -4.42 16.15
C PHE A 94 9.31 -4.04 17.22
N PRO A 95 9.94 -5.00 17.93
CA PRO A 95 9.84 -6.46 17.80
C PRO A 95 8.68 -7.11 18.59
N GLY A 96 7.82 -6.32 19.24
CA GLY A 96 6.76 -6.84 20.10
C GLY A 96 5.63 -7.57 19.36
N ASP A 97 4.84 -8.34 20.11
CA ASP A 97 3.57 -8.91 19.64
C ASP A 97 2.35 -8.20 20.23
N THR A 98 2.59 -7.28 21.16
CA THR A 98 1.58 -6.54 21.90
C THR A 98 2.17 -5.20 22.32
N GLU A 99 1.43 -4.12 22.10
CA GLU A 99 1.83 -2.75 22.42
C GLU A 99 0.70 -2.01 23.14
N ARG A 100 1.04 -1.06 24.02
CA ARG A 100 0.06 -0.08 24.51
C ARG A 100 0.13 1.14 23.61
N ILE A 101 -1.00 1.49 23.01
CA ILE A 101 -1.14 2.74 22.27
C ILE A 101 -1.94 3.75 23.09
N ASP A 102 -1.49 4.99 23.12
CA ASP A 102 -2.11 6.10 23.84
C ASP A 102 -2.60 7.13 22.80
N CYS A 103 -3.91 7.13 22.53
CA CYS A 103 -4.54 7.93 21.48
C CYS A 103 -5.33 9.12 22.10
N PRO A 104 -5.77 10.11 21.31
CA PRO A 104 -6.38 11.33 21.84
C PRO A 104 -7.61 11.12 22.74
N ARG A 105 -8.45 10.10 22.49
CA ARG A 105 -9.67 9.84 23.27
C ARG A 105 -9.57 8.64 24.21
N GLY A 106 -8.42 7.99 24.27
CA GLY A 106 -8.15 6.92 25.22
C GLY A 106 -7.03 5.98 24.77
N SER A 107 -6.72 5.01 25.63
CA SER A 107 -5.67 4.03 25.36
C SER A 107 -6.24 2.64 25.05
N CYS A 108 -5.44 1.84 24.33
CA CYS A 108 -5.74 0.46 23.98
C CYS A 108 -4.50 -0.42 24.08
N LEU A 109 -4.71 -1.73 24.22
CA LEU A 109 -3.67 -2.71 23.91
C LEU A 109 -3.89 -3.23 22.50
N VAL A 110 -2.87 -3.13 21.64
CA VAL A 110 -2.89 -3.74 20.32
C VAL A 110 -2.07 -5.01 20.33
N THR A 111 -2.50 -6.04 19.61
CA THR A 111 -1.75 -7.30 19.52
C THR A 111 -1.97 -7.98 18.17
N ARG A 112 -0.99 -8.75 17.71
CA ARG A 112 -1.13 -9.69 16.57
C ARG A 112 -1.37 -11.14 17.01
N SER A 113 -1.49 -11.39 18.32
CA SER A 113 -1.69 -12.74 18.85
C SER A 113 -3.15 -13.19 18.67
N ARG A 114 -3.39 -14.13 17.75
CA ARG A 114 -4.73 -14.71 17.51
C ARG A 114 -5.38 -15.34 18.74
N ARG A 115 -4.61 -15.64 19.81
CA ARG A 115 -5.14 -16.11 21.09
C ARG A 115 -6.08 -15.08 21.76
N ALA A 116 -5.91 -13.80 21.45
CA ALA A 116 -6.79 -12.74 21.95
C ALA A 116 -8.15 -12.69 21.23
N ALA A 117 -8.36 -13.43 20.13
CA ALA A 117 -9.54 -13.29 19.28
C ALA A 117 -10.87 -13.51 20.00
N ARG A 118 -10.94 -14.40 21.00
CA ARG A 118 -12.17 -14.67 21.78
C ARG A 118 -12.19 -13.99 23.15
N HIS A 119 -11.20 -13.16 23.45
CA HIS A 119 -11.10 -12.52 24.76
C HIS A 119 -12.16 -11.41 24.89
N ARG A 120 -12.88 -11.34 26.03
CA ARG A 120 -13.97 -10.36 26.27
C ARG A 120 -13.56 -8.88 26.12
N ARG A 121 -12.28 -8.58 26.33
CA ARG A 121 -11.69 -7.24 26.13
C ARG A 121 -11.31 -6.94 24.68
N THR A 122 -11.28 -7.93 23.79
CA THR A 122 -11.02 -7.71 22.36
C THR A 122 -12.25 -7.05 21.76
N LYS A 123 -12.15 -5.73 21.54
CA LYS A 123 -13.25 -4.90 21.07
C LYS A 123 -13.20 -4.65 19.58
N ALA A 124 -12.03 -4.73 18.97
CA ALA A 124 -11.92 -4.71 17.52
C ALA A 124 -10.94 -5.78 17.01
N ILE A 125 -11.18 -6.20 15.77
CA ILE A 125 -10.29 -7.03 14.96
C ILE A 125 -10.00 -6.25 13.68
N ILE A 126 -8.73 -5.99 13.41
CA ILE A 126 -8.23 -5.25 12.25
C ILE A 126 -7.74 -6.26 11.20
N PHE A 127 -8.22 -6.12 9.98
CA PHE A 127 -7.90 -6.97 8.85
C PHE A 127 -7.13 -6.16 7.80
N TYR A 128 -6.07 -6.73 7.26
CA TYR A 128 -5.48 -6.23 6.03
C TYR A 128 -6.24 -6.82 4.83
N GLY A 129 -6.80 -5.96 3.99
CA GLY A 129 -7.69 -6.38 2.90
C GLY A 129 -7.04 -7.30 1.88
N THR A 130 -5.77 -7.08 1.54
CA THR A 130 -5.03 -7.94 0.59
C THR A 130 -4.89 -9.38 1.10
N ASP A 131 -4.65 -9.52 2.41
CA ASP A 131 -4.52 -10.82 3.08
C ASP A 131 -5.88 -11.41 3.50
N PHE A 132 -6.97 -10.65 3.38
CA PHE A 132 -8.27 -11.09 3.86
C PHE A 132 -8.82 -12.24 3.01
N ARG A 133 -9.22 -13.31 3.69
CA ARG A 133 -9.91 -14.46 3.13
C ARG A 133 -11.14 -14.73 3.97
N ALA A 134 -12.32 -14.75 3.36
CA ALA A 134 -13.59 -14.88 4.08
C ALA A 134 -13.64 -16.17 4.92
N TYR A 135 -13.12 -17.28 4.39
CA TYR A 135 -13.06 -18.58 5.06
C TYR A 135 -12.07 -18.63 6.25
N GLU A 136 -11.14 -17.68 6.37
CA GLU A 136 -10.21 -17.58 7.51
C GLU A 136 -10.71 -16.62 8.60
N ALA A 137 -11.86 -15.99 8.41
CA ALA A 137 -12.34 -14.98 9.35
C ALA A 137 -12.72 -15.62 10.70
N PRO A 138 -12.54 -14.92 11.84
CA PRO A 138 -12.84 -15.46 13.16
C PRO A 138 -14.34 -15.56 13.42
N LEU A 139 -14.92 -16.70 13.03
CA LEU A 139 -16.34 -17.01 13.24
C LEU A 139 -16.58 -17.86 14.52
N PRO A 140 -17.78 -17.75 15.14
CA PRO A 140 -18.81 -16.77 14.86
C PRO A 140 -18.38 -15.36 15.27
N ARG A 141 -18.89 -14.35 14.57
CA ARG A 141 -18.60 -12.95 14.88
C ARG A 141 -19.22 -12.59 16.24
N LEU A 142 -18.38 -12.24 17.20
CA LEU A 142 -18.87 -11.89 18.54
C LEU A 142 -19.53 -10.50 18.53
N PRO A 143 -20.72 -10.32 19.14
CA PRO A 143 -21.48 -9.05 19.05
C PRO A 143 -20.76 -7.81 19.61
N HIS A 144 -19.74 -8.00 20.44
CA HIS A 144 -18.96 -6.91 21.02
C HIS A 144 -17.70 -6.56 20.22
N GLN A 145 -17.48 -7.22 19.07
CA GLN A 145 -16.31 -7.06 18.22
C GLN A 145 -16.63 -6.27 16.96
N THR A 146 -15.96 -5.15 16.84
CA THR A 146 -15.87 -4.36 15.62
C THR A 146 -14.87 -5.02 14.66
N TRP A 147 -15.22 -5.15 13.39
CA TRP A 147 -14.29 -5.55 12.34
C TRP A 147 -13.85 -4.30 11.59
N ALA A 148 -12.55 -4.04 11.56
CA ALA A 148 -11.98 -2.88 10.89
C ALA A 148 -11.13 -3.35 9.71
N LEU A 149 -11.27 -2.67 8.57
CA LEU A 149 -10.53 -2.98 7.35
C LEU A 149 -9.46 -1.91 7.10
N PHE A 150 -8.24 -2.34 6.86
CA PHE A 150 -7.19 -1.53 6.27
C PHE A 150 -6.91 -2.07 4.86
N HIS A 151 -7.10 -1.27 3.81
CA HIS A 151 -6.90 -1.71 2.44
C HIS A 151 -6.68 -0.53 1.47
N GLU A 152 -5.41 -0.24 1.24
CA GLU A 152 -4.89 0.82 0.38
C GLU A 152 -4.68 0.41 -1.09
N GLU A 153 -4.92 -0.85 -1.40
CA GLU A 153 -4.63 -1.47 -2.68
C GLU A 153 -5.82 -1.50 -3.64
N SER A 154 -5.54 -1.76 -4.92
CA SER A 154 -6.57 -1.84 -5.95
C SER A 154 -7.45 -3.10 -5.83
N PRO A 155 -8.61 -3.16 -6.51
CA PRO A 155 -9.42 -4.37 -6.62
C PRO A 155 -8.68 -5.59 -7.18
N MET A 156 -7.56 -5.40 -7.88
CA MET A 156 -6.71 -6.50 -8.35
C MET A 156 -6.18 -7.35 -7.18
N ASN A 157 -5.96 -6.71 -6.02
CA ASN A 157 -5.39 -7.35 -4.84
C ASN A 157 -6.47 -8.10 -4.04
N ASN A 158 -7.69 -7.54 -3.99
CA ASN A 158 -8.85 -8.23 -3.45
C ASN A 158 -10.16 -7.67 -4.02
N TYR A 159 -10.70 -8.35 -5.03
CA TYR A 159 -11.96 -7.95 -5.68
C TYR A 159 -13.15 -8.00 -4.73
N LEU A 160 -13.08 -8.78 -3.64
CA LEU A 160 -14.21 -9.03 -2.74
C LEU A 160 -14.67 -7.71 -2.12
N LEU A 161 -13.70 -6.86 -1.80
CA LEU A 161 -13.89 -5.58 -1.15
C LEU A 161 -14.49 -4.52 -2.08
N SER A 162 -14.49 -4.77 -3.40
CA SER A 162 -15.19 -3.90 -4.37
C SER A 162 -16.68 -4.23 -4.49
N HIS A 163 -17.14 -5.33 -3.89
CA HIS A 163 -18.53 -5.75 -3.92
C HIS A 163 -19.27 -5.31 -2.65
N PRO A 164 -20.55 -4.87 -2.75
CA PRO A 164 -21.32 -4.43 -1.59
C PRO A 164 -21.34 -5.45 -0.43
N PRO A 165 -21.52 -6.76 -0.67
CA PRO A 165 -21.55 -7.72 0.43
C PRO A 165 -20.17 -7.90 1.10
N GLY A 166 -19.06 -7.72 0.37
CA GLY A 166 -17.71 -7.87 0.92
C GLY A 166 -17.29 -6.69 1.79
N ILE A 167 -17.46 -5.46 1.31
CA ILE A 167 -17.09 -4.26 2.09
C ILE A 167 -17.97 -4.09 3.34
N ARG A 168 -19.25 -4.46 3.27
CA ARG A 168 -20.20 -4.40 4.39
C ARG A 168 -19.93 -5.40 5.51
N LEU A 169 -18.96 -6.30 5.35
CA LEU A 169 -18.47 -7.14 6.46
C LEU A 169 -17.85 -6.29 7.56
N PHE A 170 -17.29 -5.13 7.22
CA PHE A 170 -16.53 -4.29 8.12
C PHE A 170 -17.38 -3.15 8.67
N ASN A 171 -17.07 -2.75 9.90
CA ASN A 171 -17.65 -1.57 10.52
C ASN A 171 -16.92 -0.32 10.04
N TYR A 172 -15.60 -0.26 10.24
CA TYR A 172 -14.75 0.88 9.88
C TYR A 172 -13.76 0.50 8.79
N THR A 173 -13.44 1.42 7.90
CA THR A 173 -12.53 1.20 6.78
C THR A 173 -11.49 2.30 6.64
N ALA A 174 -10.24 1.93 6.37
CA ALA A 174 -9.20 2.80 5.84
C ALA A 174 -8.84 2.35 4.43
N THR A 175 -9.13 3.17 3.43
CA THR A 175 -8.93 2.82 2.01
C THR A 175 -8.47 4.04 1.22
N PHE A 176 -8.15 3.87 -0.07
CA PHE A 176 -7.84 5.00 -0.94
C PHE A 176 -9.02 5.96 -1.18
N ARG A 177 -10.27 5.56 -0.90
CA ARG A 177 -11.46 6.41 -1.10
C ARG A 177 -11.57 7.52 -0.08
N ARG A 178 -11.87 8.74 -0.55
CA ARG A 178 -12.10 9.89 0.36
C ARG A 178 -13.33 9.71 1.25
N GLU A 179 -14.28 8.87 0.81
CA GLU A 179 -15.49 8.54 1.57
C GLU A 179 -15.26 7.48 2.66
N SER A 180 -14.08 6.85 2.73
CA SER A 180 -13.81 5.88 3.79
C SER A 180 -13.69 6.56 5.16
N ASP A 181 -13.99 5.82 6.24
CA ASP A 181 -13.97 6.35 7.60
C ASP A 181 -12.61 6.95 8.00
N TYR A 182 -11.53 6.42 7.43
CA TYR A 182 -10.17 6.89 7.59
C TYR A 182 -9.46 6.94 6.22
N PRO A 183 -9.58 8.04 5.46
CA PRO A 183 -9.17 8.09 4.07
C PRO A 183 -7.63 8.09 3.92
N LEU A 184 -7.15 7.26 2.99
CA LEU A 184 -5.75 7.09 2.60
C LEU A 184 -5.46 7.67 1.20
N THR A 185 -6.37 8.50 0.68
CA THR A 185 -6.34 9.04 -0.70
C THR A 185 -5.01 9.69 -1.09
N LEU A 186 -4.32 10.33 -0.13
CA LEU A 186 -3.05 11.04 -0.35
C LEU A 186 -1.84 10.29 0.25
N GLN A 187 -1.91 8.97 0.44
CA GLN A 187 -0.83 8.23 1.12
C GLN A 187 0.50 8.21 0.36
N TRP A 188 0.45 8.50 -0.93
CA TRP A 188 1.61 8.59 -1.81
C TRP A 188 2.07 10.02 -2.05
N LEU A 189 1.47 11.00 -1.33
CA LEU A 189 1.86 12.40 -1.35
C LEU A 189 2.24 12.85 0.08
N PRO A 190 3.55 12.90 0.40
CA PRO A 190 4.00 13.35 1.72
C PRO A 190 3.53 14.76 2.09
N GLY A 191 3.53 15.68 1.12
CA GLY A 191 3.04 17.04 1.31
C GLY A 191 3.38 17.95 0.12
N PRO A 192 3.04 19.24 0.17
CA PRO A 192 3.30 20.16 -0.94
C PRO A 192 4.81 20.36 -1.21
N GLY A 193 5.65 20.23 -0.18
CA GLY A 193 7.11 20.29 -0.32
C GLY A 193 7.68 19.18 -1.20
N TYR A 194 7.07 18.00 -1.19
CA TYR A 194 7.46 16.87 -2.03
C TYR A 194 7.35 17.24 -3.53
N LEU A 195 6.25 17.86 -3.94
CA LEU A 195 6.03 18.26 -5.33
C LEU A 195 6.99 19.36 -5.78
N ARG A 196 7.47 20.19 -4.86
CA ARG A 196 8.45 21.27 -5.12
C ARG A 196 9.90 20.80 -5.14
N GLY A 197 10.16 19.49 -5.07
CA GLY A 197 11.50 18.93 -5.24
C GLY A 197 12.16 19.39 -6.55
N PRO A 198 13.50 19.50 -6.59
CA PRO A 198 14.21 19.97 -7.77
C PRO A 198 13.94 19.07 -8.98
N ALA A 199 13.64 19.68 -10.11
CA ALA A 199 13.48 18.97 -11.38
C ALA A 199 14.82 18.88 -12.11
N LEU A 200 15.01 17.80 -12.89
CA LEU A 200 16.10 17.74 -13.85
C LEU A 200 15.92 18.86 -14.89
N PRO A 201 16.94 19.71 -15.16
CA PRO A 201 16.82 20.80 -16.11
C PRO A 201 16.36 20.31 -17.50
N LEU A 202 15.51 21.08 -18.17
CA LEU A 202 14.98 20.72 -19.49
C LEU A 202 16.11 20.43 -20.50
N ALA A 203 17.17 21.24 -20.50
CA ALA A 203 18.33 21.04 -21.37
C ALA A 203 19.02 19.67 -21.16
N GLU A 204 18.99 19.13 -19.95
CA GLU A 204 19.51 17.80 -19.66
C GLU A 204 18.56 16.70 -20.13
N LYS A 205 17.24 16.85 -19.94
CA LYS A 205 16.23 15.95 -20.53
C LYS A 205 16.37 15.89 -22.06
N ASP A 206 16.57 17.05 -22.71
CA ASP A 206 16.81 17.14 -24.15
C ASP A 206 18.13 16.48 -24.58
N ALA A 207 19.17 16.55 -23.74
CA ALA A 207 20.41 15.84 -24.00
C ALA A 207 20.23 14.33 -23.98
N TRP A 208 19.40 13.79 -23.07
CA TRP A 208 19.03 12.38 -23.06
C TRP A 208 18.18 11.99 -24.28
N ARG A 209 17.24 12.84 -24.69
CA ARG A 209 16.48 12.67 -25.93
C ARG A 209 17.40 12.52 -27.15
N ARG A 210 18.42 13.39 -27.28
CA ARG A 210 19.44 13.31 -28.35
C ARG A 210 20.31 12.05 -28.29
N ARG A 211 20.40 11.38 -27.14
CA ARG A 211 21.11 10.09 -26.96
C ARG A 211 20.24 8.88 -27.32
N GLY A 212 19.02 9.08 -27.82
CA GLY A 212 18.14 8.01 -28.29
C GLY A 212 17.12 7.50 -27.27
N TYR A 213 17.01 8.14 -26.10
CA TYR A 213 15.92 7.92 -25.15
C TYR A 213 14.61 8.44 -25.77
N GLY A 214 13.49 7.75 -25.54
CA GLY A 214 12.16 8.20 -25.94
C GLY A 214 11.68 9.42 -25.14
N PRO A 215 10.69 10.16 -25.64
CA PRO A 215 10.05 11.23 -24.88
C PRO A 215 9.18 10.70 -23.74
N VAL A 216 8.62 9.49 -23.89
CA VAL A 216 7.67 8.86 -22.98
C VAL A 216 8.27 7.62 -22.32
N LEU A 217 8.17 7.54 -21.00
CA LEU A 217 8.54 6.39 -20.18
C LEU A 217 7.33 5.54 -19.81
N TYR A 218 7.43 4.23 -19.99
CA TYR A 218 6.52 3.23 -19.41
C TYR A 218 7.29 2.29 -18.49
N MET A 219 6.98 2.28 -17.19
CA MET A 219 7.71 1.50 -16.18
C MET A 219 6.71 0.69 -15.36
N GLN A 220 6.35 -0.52 -15.82
CA GLN A 220 5.37 -1.38 -15.16
C GLN A 220 5.83 -2.84 -15.07
N SER A 221 5.49 -3.48 -13.95
CA SER A 221 5.84 -4.89 -13.66
C SER A 221 4.63 -5.78 -13.39
N HIS A 222 3.46 -5.20 -13.13
CA HIS A 222 2.19 -5.92 -13.08
C HIS A 222 1.49 -5.73 -14.42
N CYS A 223 1.40 -6.81 -15.19
CA CYS A 223 0.74 -6.81 -16.50
C CYS A 223 -0.64 -7.45 -16.35
N ASP A 224 -1.49 -7.33 -17.37
CA ASP A 224 -2.83 -7.93 -17.39
C ASP A 224 -3.69 -7.45 -16.20
N VAL A 225 -3.62 -6.14 -15.96
CA VAL A 225 -4.33 -5.47 -14.85
C VAL A 225 -5.74 -5.04 -15.27
N PRO A 226 -6.68 -4.86 -14.31
CA PRO A 226 -8.06 -4.44 -14.60
C PRO A 226 -8.23 -3.16 -15.42
N SER A 227 -7.26 -2.24 -15.42
CA SER A 227 -7.32 -1.04 -16.27
C SER A 227 -7.03 -1.28 -17.75
N ASP A 228 -6.59 -2.49 -18.12
CA ASP A 228 -6.20 -2.89 -19.49
C ASP A 228 -5.21 -1.90 -20.13
N ARG A 229 -4.35 -1.31 -19.29
CA ARG A 229 -3.41 -0.26 -19.68
C ARG A 229 -2.41 -0.71 -20.77
N ASP A 230 -2.02 -1.98 -20.77
CA ASP A 230 -1.01 -2.50 -21.70
C ASP A 230 -1.53 -2.49 -23.15
N ARG A 231 -2.84 -2.72 -23.36
CA ARG A 231 -3.49 -2.62 -24.67
C ARG A 231 -3.42 -1.19 -25.21
N TYR A 232 -3.78 -0.21 -24.37
CA TYR A 232 -3.71 1.20 -24.73
C TYR A 232 -2.27 1.62 -25.09
N VAL A 233 -1.28 1.24 -24.28
CA VAL A 233 0.12 1.61 -24.51
C VAL A 233 0.67 0.96 -25.78
N ARG A 234 0.29 -0.29 -26.09
CA ARG A 234 0.68 -0.95 -27.34
C ARG A 234 0.17 -0.21 -28.57
N GLU A 235 -1.04 0.35 -28.51
CA GLU A 235 -1.57 1.19 -29.59
C GLU A 235 -0.82 2.53 -29.66
N LEU A 236 -0.58 3.19 -28.53
CA LEU A 236 0.18 4.44 -28.46
C LEU A 236 1.59 4.33 -29.06
N MET A 237 2.27 3.20 -28.83
CA MET A 237 3.61 2.91 -29.36
C MET A 237 3.71 2.96 -30.89
N LYS A 238 2.59 2.86 -31.62
CA LYS A 238 2.57 3.00 -33.08
C LYS A 238 2.76 4.45 -33.55
N TYR A 239 2.45 5.43 -32.70
CA TYR A 239 2.40 6.84 -33.07
C TYR A 239 3.49 7.69 -32.40
N ILE A 240 4.04 7.24 -31.26
CA ILE A 240 5.14 7.92 -30.56
C ILE A 240 6.10 6.89 -29.94
N GLN A 241 7.39 7.22 -29.87
CA GLN A 241 8.37 6.37 -29.19
C GLN A 241 8.07 6.33 -27.69
N VAL A 242 7.74 5.15 -27.18
CA VAL A 242 7.63 4.86 -25.75
C VAL A 242 8.75 3.92 -25.37
N ASP A 243 9.63 4.34 -24.47
CA ASP A 243 10.60 3.43 -23.87
C ASP A 243 9.93 2.70 -22.71
N SER A 244 9.81 1.39 -22.84
CA SER A 244 9.15 0.52 -21.88
C SER A 244 10.15 -0.40 -21.18
N TYR A 245 10.16 -0.28 -19.85
CA TYR A 245 10.98 -1.05 -18.93
C TYR A 245 10.08 -1.81 -17.95
N GLY A 246 10.67 -2.72 -17.18
CA GLY A 246 9.94 -3.61 -16.29
C GLY A 246 9.55 -4.91 -17.00
N LYS A 247 8.42 -5.50 -16.60
CA LYS A 247 7.95 -6.78 -17.16
C LYS A 247 6.96 -6.60 -18.32
N CYS A 248 6.23 -5.48 -18.36
CA CYS A 248 5.16 -5.27 -19.33
C CYS A 248 5.68 -4.57 -20.59
N LEU A 249 5.33 -5.09 -21.78
CA LEU A 249 5.77 -4.68 -23.13
C LEU A 249 7.30 -4.73 -23.37
N ARG A 250 8.12 -4.27 -22.41
CA ARG A 250 9.57 -4.46 -22.28
C ARG A 250 10.32 -4.38 -23.61
N ASN A 251 10.34 -3.18 -24.20
CA ASN A 251 11.13 -2.91 -25.41
C ASN A 251 12.52 -2.33 -25.10
N ARG A 252 12.82 -2.04 -23.82
CA ARG A 252 14.13 -1.60 -23.32
C ARG A 252 14.57 -2.42 -22.11
N GLU A 253 15.88 -2.43 -21.89
CA GLU A 253 16.51 -3.02 -20.71
C GLU A 253 16.96 -1.94 -19.74
N LEU A 254 16.73 -2.16 -18.44
CA LEU A 254 17.24 -1.29 -17.39
C LEU A 254 18.77 -1.28 -17.39
N PRO A 255 19.40 -0.12 -17.10
CA PRO A 255 20.85 0.04 -17.23
C PRO A 255 21.65 -0.68 -16.13
N SER A 256 21.01 -1.11 -15.04
CA SER A 256 21.66 -1.88 -13.97
C SER A 256 20.74 -2.97 -13.43
N GLU A 257 21.33 -4.10 -13.03
CA GLU A 257 20.60 -5.22 -12.39
C GLU A 257 19.94 -4.79 -11.08
N ARG A 258 20.52 -3.81 -10.37
CA ARG A 258 19.98 -3.28 -9.12
C ARG A 258 18.62 -2.64 -9.30
N LEU A 259 18.39 -1.97 -10.44
CA LEU A 259 17.10 -1.36 -10.79
C LEU A 259 16.04 -2.38 -11.21
N ARG A 260 16.42 -3.64 -11.46
CA ARG A 260 15.46 -4.69 -11.84
C ARG A 260 14.70 -5.26 -10.64
N ASP A 261 15.16 -5.03 -9.42
CA ASP A 261 14.43 -5.42 -8.23
C ASP A 261 13.19 -4.54 -8.07
N THR A 262 12.01 -5.16 -8.06
CA THR A 262 10.72 -4.47 -7.89
C THR A 262 10.62 -3.70 -6.57
N SER A 263 11.40 -4.06 -5.55
CA SER A 263 11.50 -3.29 -4.30
C SER A 263 12.01 -1.86 -4.55
N THR A 264 12.92 -1.68 -5.51
CA THR A 264 13.44 -0.36 -5.92
C THR A 264 12.43 0.46 -6.73
N ALA A 265 11.45 -0.19 -7.35
CA ALA A 265 10.40 0.47 -8.14
C ALA A 265 9.22 0.96 -7.27
N THR A 266 9.08 0.47 -6.03
CA THR A 266 8.13 0.97 -5.04
C THR A 266 8.76 1.92 -4.02
N ALA A 267 10.08 1.81 -3.80
CA ALA A 267 10.85 2.71 -2.97
C ALA A 267 11.33 3.96 -3.74
N GLU A 268 11.67 5.03 -3.01
CA GLU A 268 12.35 6.21 -3.57
C GLU A 268 13.85 5.97 -3.70
N ASP A 269 14.25 4.89 -4.37
CA ASP A 269 15.66 4.58 -4.58
C ASP A 269 16.35 5.70 -5.40
N PRO A 270 17.46 6.30 -4.92
CA PRO A 270 18.07 7.45 -5.59
C PRO A 270 18.54 7.18 -7.03
N GLU A 271 19.05 5.98 -7.34
CA GLU A 271 19.48 5.65 -8.71
C GLU A 271 18.26 5.49 -9.63
N PHE A 272 17.21 4.86 -9.12
CA PHE A 272 15.96 4.70 -9.87
C PHE A 272 15.33 6.06 -10.17
N MET A 273 15.22 6.92 -9.16
CA MET A 273 14.67 8.26 -9.28
C MET A 273 15.49 9.12 -10.27
N ALA A 274 16.83 9.08 -10.18
CA ALA A 274 17.71 9.77 -11.12
C ALA A 274 17.62 9.22 -12.56
N PHE A 275 17.36 7.91 -12.71
CA PHE A 275 17.17 7.28 -14.02
C PHE A 275 15.88 7.75 -14.69
N ILE A 276 14.74 7.64 -14.00
CA ILE A 276 13.44 7.97 -14.59
C ILE A 276 13.23 9.48 -14.75
N ALA A 277 13.92 10.32 -13.97
CA ALA A 277 13.88 11.79 -14.10
C ALA A 277 14.38 12.30 -15.46
N ARG A 278 15.09 11.48 -16.24
CA ARG A 278 15.59 11.81 -17.59
C ARG A 278 14.48 12.03 -18.61
N TYR A 279 13.31 11.45 -18.38
CA TYR A 279 12.17 11.51 -19.30
C TYR A 279 11.32 12.77 -19.06
N LYS A 280 10.72 13.29 -20.14
CA LYS A 280 9.74 14.38 -20.07
C LYS A 280 8.37 13.89 -19.64
N PHE A 281 7.93 12.76 -20.19
CA PHE A 281 6.59 12.21 -19.93
C PHE A 281 6.69 10.82 -19.29
N HIS A 282 5.87 10.56 -18.28
CA HIS A 282 5.73 9.23 -17.68
C HIS A 282 4.30 8.77 -17.85
N LEU A 283 4.10 7.56 -18.37
CA LEU A 283 2.79 6.93 -18.40
C LEU A 283 2.43 6.46 -16.98
N ALA A 284 1.66 7.30 -16.30
CA ALA A 284 1.19 7.13 -14.94
C ALA A 284 -0.17 6.41 -14.94
N LEU A 285 -0.14 5.11 -15.25
CA LEU A 285 -1.35 4.31 -15.45
C LEU A 285 -1.59 3.40 -14.26
N GLU A 286 -2.73 3.53 -13.58
CA GLU A 286 -3.06 2.72 -12.42
C GLU A 286 -3.45 1.29 -12.78
N ASN A 287 -3.41 0.37 -11.81
CA ASN A 287 -3.81 -1.03 -12.04
C ASN A 287 -5.34 -1.16 -12.26
N ALA A 288 -6.13 -0.24 -11.71
CA ALA A 288 -7.58 -0.20 -11.85
C ALA A 288 -8.05 1.27 -11.96
N ILE A 289 -9.20 1.48 -12.62
CA ILE A 289 -9.83 2.79 -12.76
C ILE A 289 -10.84 2.95 -11.62
N CYS A 290 -10.47 3.67 -10.57
CA CYS A 290 -11.31 3.87 -9.39
C CYS A 290 -11.18 5.30 -8.88
N ASN A 291 -12.30 5.92 -8.46
CA ASN A 291 -12.25 7.22 -7.80
C ASN A 291 -11.24 7.18 -6.64
N ASP A 292 -10.41 8.23 -6.57
CA ASP A 292 -9.39 8.44 -5.54
C ASP A 292 -8.26 7.41 -5.45
N TYR A 293 -8.21 6.40 -6.33
CA TYR A 293 -7.07 5.50 -6.42
C TYR A 293 -5.92 6.19 -7.18
N MET A 294 -5.07 6.87 -6.42
CA MET A 294 -3.92 7.62 -6.93
C MET A 294 -2.66 7.17 -6.19
N THR A 295 -1.74 6.54 -6.92
CA THR A 295 -0.58 5.89 -6.33
C THR A 295 0.71 6.67 -6.56
N GLU A 296 1.84 6.09 -6.17
CA GLU A 296 3.16 6.61 -6.51
C GLU A 296 3.34 6.84 -8.01
N LYS A 297 2.61 6.10 -8.86
CA LYS A 297 2.65 6.26 -10.33
C LYS A 297 2.27 7.67 -10.77
N LEU A 298 1.34 8.31 -10.07
CA LEU A 298 0.94 9.70 -10.33
C LEU A 298 1.94 10.68 -9.72
N TRP A 299 2.22 10.55 -8.42
CA TRP A 299 2.94 11.57 -7.67
C TRP A 299 4.45 11.58 -7.94
N ARG A 300 5.06 10.43 -8.22
CA ARG A 300 6.50 10.29 -8.49
C ARG A 300 6.98 11.09 -9.71
N PRO A 301 6.37 10.99 -10.91
CA PRO A 301 6.76 11.83 -12.03
C PRO A 301 6.66 13.32 -11.70
N MET A 302 5.59 13.74 -11.00
CA MET A 302 5.43 15.13 -10.59
C MET A 302 6.54 15.58 -9.64
N HIS A 303 6.93 14.75 -8.68
CA HIS A 303 8.06 15.02 -7.80
C HIS A 303 9.36 15.23 -8.59
N LEU A 304 9.62 14.39 -9.60
CA LEU A 304 10.83 14.44 -10.42
C LEU A 304 10.83 15.52 -11.52
N GLY A 305 9.73 16.25 -11.69
CA GLY A 305 9.58 17.23 -12.77
C GLY A 305 9.48 16.59 -14.15
N ALA A 306 8.81 15.44 -14.22
CA ALA A 306 8.25 14.89 -15.45
C ALA A 306 6.73 15.09 -15.43
N VAL A 307 6.12 15.19 -16.60
CA VAL A 307 4.68 15.34 -16.75
C VAL A 307 4.02 13.96 -16.74
N PRO A 308 3.13 13.66 -15.78
CA PRO A 308 2.37 12.43 -15.79
C PRO A 308 1.35 12.45 -16.93
N VAL A 309 1.39 11.43 -17.77
CA VAL A 309 0.33 11.08 -18.73
C VAL A 309 -0.54 10.03 -18.03
N TYR A 310 -1.64 10.48 -17.46
CA TYR A 310 -2.36 9.78 -16.39
C TYR A 310 -3.65 9.11 -16.86
N ARG A 311 -3.90 7.92 -16.31
CA ARG A 311 -5.21 7.25 -16.34
C ARG A 311 -5.35 6.36 -15.09
N GLY A 312 -6.41 6.57 -14.33
CA GLY A 312 -6.60 5.93 -13.02
C GLY A 312 -7.87 6.42 -12.35
N SER A 313 -7.75 7.37 -11.43
CA SER A 313 -8.87 8.00 -10.76
C SER A 313 -9.63 8.97 -11.68
N PRO A 314 -10.94 8.76 -11.92
CA PRO A 314 -11.79 9.76 -12.60
C PRO A 314 -11.89 11.08 -11.82
N ALA A 315 -11.69 11.04 -10.50
CA ALA A 315 -11.73 12.21 -9.62
C ALA A 315 -10.35 12.89 -9.44
N VAL A 316 -9.33 12.50 -10.21
CA VAL A 316 -7.94 13.00 -10.05
C VAL A 316 -7.82 14.52 -10.16
N ARG A 317 -8.66 15.17 -10.98
CA ARG A 317 -8.63 16.63 -11.17
C ARG A 317 -8.83 17.39 -9.87
N ASP A 318 -9.64 16.85 -8.94
CA ASP A 318 -9.88 17.44 -7.63
C ASP A 318 -8.59 17.58 -6.81
N TRP A 319 -7.60 16.74 -7.07
CA TRP A 319 -6.39 16.61 -6.27
C TRP A 319 -5.16 17.24 -6.92
N MET A 320 -5.27 17.72 -8.15
CA MET A 320 -4.11 18.25 -8.88
C MET A 320 -3.68 19.61 -8.31
N PRO A 321 -2.36 19.89 -8.23
CA PRO A 321 -1.85 21.15 -7.68
C PRO A 321 -2.44 22.40 -8.34
N ASN A 322 -2.73 22.32 -9.63
CA ASN A 322 -3.39 23.32 -10.44
C ASN A 322 -4.02 22.64 -11.68
N ASN A 323 -4.59 23.43 -12.60
CA ASN A 323 -5.22 22.90 -13.82
C ASN A 323 -4.24 22.33 -14.85
N PHE A 324 -2.94 22.51 -14.64
CA PHE A 324 -1.89 22.26 -15.63
C PHE A 324 -0.68 21.57 -14.97
N SER A 325 -0.89 20.32 -14.56
CA SER A 325 0.14 19.49 -13.91
C SER A 325 0.20 18.05 -14.41
N ILE A 326 -0.84 17.61 -15.14
CA ILE A 326 -0.96 16.27 -15.72
C ILE A 326 -1.61 16.35 -17.10
N ILE A 327 -1.40 15.32 -17.92
CA ILE A 327 -2.10 15.10 -19.17
C ILE A 327 -3.03 13.91 -18.96
N LEU A 328 -4.34 14.10 -19.10
CA LEU A 328 -5.31 13.03 -18.93
C LEU A 328 -5.54 12.32 -20.25
N ILE A 329 -5.38 11.00 -20.24
CA ILE A 329 -5.55 10.18 -21.45
C ILE A 329 -6.98 10.29 -21.99
N ASP A 330 -7.97 10.31 -21.11
CA ASP A 330 -9.39 10.35 -21.48
C ASP A 330 -9.84 11.72 -22.04
N ASP A 331 -8.96 12.73 -22.10
CA ASP A 331 -9.21 14.02 -22.78
C ASP A 331 -8.96 13.95 -24.30
N PHE A 332 -8.47 12.82 -24.82
CA PHE A 332 -8.12 12.63 -26.22
C PHE A 332 -9.00 11.55 -26.87
N ASP A 333 -9.37 11.75 -28.14
CA ASP A 333 -10.17 10.77 -28.91
C ASP A 333 -9.47 9.41 -29.09
N GLY A 334 -8.14 9.37 -28.91
CA GLY A 334 -7.40 8.13 -28.91
C GLY A 334 -5.88 8.31 -28.86
N PRO A 335 -5.12 7.19 -28.91
CA PRO A 335 -3.67 7.18 -28.78
C PRO A 335 -2.93 8.03 -29.81
N GLN A 336 -3.47 8.16 -31.03
CA GLN A 336 -2.87 8.98 -32.08
C GLN A 336 -2.91 10.48 -31.76
N GLU A 337 -4.04 10.99 -31.25
CA GLU A 337 -4.16 12.40 -30.88
C GLU A 337 -3.33 12.72 -29.64
N LEU A 338 -3.30 11.82 -28.67
CA LEU A 338 -2.39 11.92 -27.53
C LEU A 338 -0.92 11.96 -28.00
N ALA A 339 -0.52 11.07 -28.91
CA ALA A 339 0.83 11.05 -29.46
C ALA A 339 1.22 12.36 -30.15
N LYS A 340 0.32 12.94 -30.95
CA LYS A 340 0.54 14.25 -31.59
C LYS A 340 0.74 15.36 -30.55
N TYR A 341 -0.05 15.35 -29.49
CA TYR A 341 0.06 16.33 -28.42
C TYR A 341 1.38 16.20 -27.62
N LEU A 342 1.78 14.97 -27.29
CA LEU A 342 3.05 14.70 -26.63
C LEU A 342 4.25 15.07 -27.50
N ASP A 343 4.21 14.81 -28.81
CA ASP A 343 5.24 15.23 -29.77
C ASP A 343 5.32 16.76 -29.89
N PHE A 344 4.18 17.44 -29.91
CA PHE A 344 4.14 18.91 -29.85
C PHE A 344 4.84 19.43 -28.58
N LEU A 345 4.51 18.90 -27.41
CA LEU A 345 5.17 19.32 -26.16
C LEU A 345 6.65 18.94 -26.09
N ASP A 346 7.06 17.78 -26.63
CA ASP A 346 8.47 17.38 -26.68
C ASP A 346 9.31 18.39 -27.50
N LYS A 347 8.73 18.94 -28.57
CA LYS A 347 9.38 19.93 -29.45
C LYS A 347 9.28 21.37 -28.97
N ASN A 348 8.36 21.68 -28.05
CA ASN A 348 8.09 23.04 -27.58
C ASN A 348 8.36 23.15 -26.08
N GLY A 349 9.59 23.54 -25.73
CA GLY A 349 10.06 23.63 -24.34
C GLY A 349 9.21 24.55 -23.46
N ASP A 350 8.78 25.70 -23.97
CA ASP A 350 7.97 26.65 -23.22
C ASP A 350 6.59 26.07 -22.87
N GLU A 351 5.95 25.37 -23.81
CA GLU A 351 4.67 24.68 -23.57
C GLU A 351 4.82 23.51 -22.59
N TYR A 352 5.92 22.76 -22.68
CA TYR A 352 6.24 21.74 -21.69
C TYR A 352 6.44 22.33 -20.29
N MET A 353 7.15 23.46 -20.17
CA MET A 353 7.48 24.05 -18.88
C MET A 353 6.27 24.58 -18.12
N LYS A 354 5.20 24.97 -18.81
CA LYS A 354 3.92 25.32 -18.17
C LYS A 354 3.43 24.20 -17.24
N TYR A 355 3.61 22.92 -17.62
CA TYR A 355 3.18 21.77 -16.81
C TYR A 355 3.94 21.63 -15.50
N LEU A 356 5.10 22.28 -15.37
CA LEU A 356 5.95 22.24 -14.19
C LEU A 356 5.82 23.50 -13.32
N GLU A 357 4.92 24.44 -13.65
CA GLU A 357 4.73 25.68 -12.91
C GLU A 357 4.35 25.44 -11.44
N TYR A 358 3.68 24.32 -11.13
CA TYR A 358 3.34 23.95 -9.75
C TYR A 358 4.56 23.80 -8.83
N LYS A 359 5.76 23.58 -9.40
CA LYS A 359 7.01 23.48 -8.64
C LYS A 359 7.48 24.83 -8.09
N ASN A 360 7.09 25.93 -8.71
CA ASN A 360 7.46 27.27 -8.26
C ASN A 360 6.74 27.63 -6.96
N PRO A 361 7.31 28.52 -6.12
CA PRO A 361 6.60 29.10 -4.99
C PRO A 361 5.25 29.67 -5.43
N GLY A 362 4.16 29.28 -4.77
CA GLY A 362 2.79 29.70 -5.13
C GLY A 362 2.16 28.97 -6.33
N GLY A 363 2.88 28.04 -6.99
CA GLY A 363 2.35 27.29 -8.13
C GLY A 363 1.29 26.22 -7.79
N ILE A 364 1.22 25.81 -6.53
CA ILE A 364 0.17 24.93 -5.99
C ILE A 364 -0.98 25.82 -5.53
N GLN A 365 -2.06 25.86 -6.31
CA GLN A 365 -3.20 26.77 -6.13
C GLN A 365 -4.45 26.07 -5.57
N ASN A 366 -4.51 24.74 -5.70
CA ASN A 366 -5.65 23.95 -5.28
C ASN A 366 -5.80 23.94 -3.74
N GLN A 367 -6.78 24.68 -3.23
CA GLN A 367 -7.08 24.77 -1.79
C GLN A 367 -7.63 23.46 -1.23
N PHE A 368 -8.40 22.70 -2.01
CA PHE A 368 -8.92 21.41 -1.55
C PHE A 368 -7.78 20.43 -1.25
N LEU A 369 -6.75 20.39 -2.11
CA LEU A 369 -5.55 19.59 -1.88
C LEU A 369 -4.81 20.05 -0.61
N LEU A 370 -4.57 21.36 -0.48
CA LEU A 370 -3.81 21.94 0.64
C LEU A 370 -4.53 21.71 1.97
N ASP A 371 -5.83 22.02 2.05
CA ASP A 371 -6.67 21.78 3.21
C ASP A 371 -6.69 20.29 3.60
N SER A 372 -6.76 19.40 2.59
CA SER A 372 -6.79 17.96 2.83
C SER A 372 -5.46 17.45 3.39
N LEU A 373 -4.32 17.99 2.94
CA LEU A 373 -3.01 17.67 3.49
C LEU A 373 -2.82 18.24 4.91
N GLU A 374 -3.34 19.43 5.18
CA GLU A 374 -3.25 20.07 6.50
C GLU A 374 -4.11 19.37 7.56
N ARG A 375 -5.34 18.95 7.20
CA ARG A 375 -6.26 18.25 8.12
C ARG A 375 -5.89 16.79 8.35
N ARG A 376 -4.95 16.24 7.58
CA ARG A 376 -4.56 14.83 7.65
C ARG A 376 -3.84 14.55 8.97
N GLU A 377 -4.35 13.58 9.73
CA GLU A 377 -3.83 13.24 11.07
C GLU A 377 -2.60 12.30 11.04
N TRP A 378 -2.15 11.92 9.85
CA TRP A 378 -1.05 10.98 9.63
C TRP A 378 -0.06 11.50 8.58
N GLY A 379 1.18 11.03 8.68
CA GLY A 379 2.29 11.44 7.84
C GLY A 379 2.83 10.31 6.95
N VAL A 380 3.56 10.69 5.90
CA VAL A 380 4.32 9.79 5.02
C VAL A 380 5.77 10.23 5.10
N ASN A 381 6.64 9.39 5.67
CA ASN A 381 8.04 9.76 5.96
C ASN A 381 8.18 11.03 6.80
N ASP A 382 7.15 11.38 7.59
CA ASP A 382 7.13 12.51 8.50
C ASP A 382 7.26 11.99 9.93
N MET A 383 8.36 12.33 10.60
CA MET A 383 8.61 11.91 11.98
C MET A 383 7.79 12.69 13.02
N THR A 384 7.14 13.77 12.63
CA THR A 384 6.32 14.61 13.52
C THR A 384 4.88 14.11 13.64
N LEU A 385 4.44 13.30 12.67
CA LEU A 385 3.11 12.69 12.62
C LEU A 385 3.20 11.17 12.76
N PRO A 386 2.15 10.50 13.27
CA PRO A 386 2.08 9.05 13.21
C PRO A 386 2.02 8.60 11.74
N ASN A 387 2.61 7.45 11.42
CA ASN A 387 2.34 6.82 10.12
C ASN A 387 0.86 6.39 10.05
N TYR A 388 0.33 6.17 8.84
CA TYR A 388 -1.08 5.87 8.63
C TYR A 388 -1.56 4.55 9.26
N LEU A 389 -0.68 3.56 9.50
CA LEU A 389 -1.06 2.33 10.21
C LEU A 389 -1.31 2.64 11.69
N ASN A 390 -0.38 3.32 12.35
CA ASN A 390 -0.53 3.76 13.74
C ASN A 390 -1.71 4.74 13.89
N GLY A 391 -1.89 5.63 12.91
CA GLY A 391 -3.02 6.55 12.85
C GLY A 391 -4.36 5.80 12.78
N PHE A 392 -4.47 4.77 11.94
CA PHE A 392 -5.67 3.95 11.86
C PHE A 392 -5.91 3.12 13.14
N GLU A 393 -4.86 2.58 13.77
CA GLU A 393 -5.00 1.94 15.09
C GLU A 393 -5.57 2.90 16.13
N CYS A 394 -5.10 4.15 16.15
CA CYS A 394 -5.62 5.15 17.06
C CYS A 394 -7.05 5.57 16.75
N PHE A 395 -7.38 5.71 15.47
CA PHE A 395 -8.76 5.91 15.04
C PHE A 395 -9.68 4.82 15.58
N ILE A 396 -9.33 3.54 15.41
CA ILE A 396 -10.12 2.43 15.94
C ILE A 396 -10.15 2.43 17.47
N CYS A 397 -9.02 2.70 18.13
CA CYS A 397 -8.95 2.76 19.58
C CYS A 397 -9.91 3.81 20.17
N ASP A 398 -9.93 5.01 19.59
CA ASP A 398 -10.78 6.11 20.01
C ASP A 398 -12.27 5.80 19.80
N ARG A 399 -12.60 5.17 18.66
CA ARG A 399 -13.96 4.69 18.36
C ARG A 399 -14.42 3.63 19.36
N GLU A 400 -13.57 2.66 19.67
CA GLU A 400 -13.91 1.59 20.60
C GLU A 400 -14.02 2.07 22.05
N ASN A 401 -13.15 2.99 22.48
CA ASN A 401 -13.29 3.60 23.81
C ASN A 401 -14.59 4.39 23.94
N THR A 402 -14.96 5.16 22.90
CA THR A 402 -16.23 5.90 22.85
C THR A 402 -17.42 4.95 22.89
N ARG A 403 -17.41 3.89 22.08
CA ARG A 403 -18.48 2.89 22.03
C ARG A 403 -18.64 2.16 23.36
N VAL A 404 -17.55 1.71 23.96
CA VAL A 404 -17.58 1.01 25.27
C VAL A 404 -18.13 1.92 26.36
N LYS A 405 -17.80 3.20 26.37
CA LYS A 405 -18.35 4.18 27.32
C LYS A 405 -19.87 4.33 27.12
N ALA A 406 -20.32 4.52 25.88
CA ALA A 406 -21.75 4.63 25.55
C ALA A 406 -22.54 3.37 25.95
N GLU A 407 -22.00 2.16 25.71
CA GLU A 407 -22.62 0.91 26.16
C GLU A 407 -22.76 0.83 27.68
N GLN A 408 -21.75 1.31 28.42
CA GLN A 408 -21.80 1.34 29.88
C GLN A 408 -22.86 2.32 30.38
N GLU A 409 -22.99 3.49 29.75
CA GLU A 409 -24.02 4.49 30.08
C GLU A 409 -25.43 3.99 29.76
N HIS A 410 -25.64 3.33 28.62
CA HIS A 410 -26.89 2.64 28.28
C HIS A 410 -27.27 1.61 29.36
N LYS A 411 -26.32 0.78 29.78
CA LYS A 411 -26.53 -0.23 30.84
C LYS A 411 -26.85 0.42 32.19
N LYS A 412 -26.08 1.45 32.59
CA LYS A 412 -26.28 2.19 33.85
C LYS A 412 -27.63 2.88 33.89
N SER A 413 -28.06 3.46 32.77
CA SER A 413 -29.34 4.16 32.64
C SER A 413 -30.55 3.22 32.53
N ARG A 414 -30.32 1.88 32.51
CA ARG A 414 -31.36 0.85 32.30
C ARG A 414 -32.18 1.10 31.03
N GLY A 415 -31.50 1.50 29.95
CA GLY A 415 -32.12 1.72 28.64
C GLY A 415 -32.72 3.11 28.41
N LYS A 416 -32.61 4.05 29.37
CA LYS A 416 -33.05 5.44 29.15
C LYS A 416 -32.16 6.18 28.16
N THR A 417 -30.85 5.94 28.21
CA THR A 417 -29.91 6.39 27.18
C THR A 417 -29.92 5.35 26.06
N PRO A 418 -30.08 5.71 24.77
CA PRO A 418 -30.02 4.76 23.67
C PRO A 418 -28.70 3.98 23.62
N ALA A 419 -28.74 2.73 23.14
CA ALA A 419 -27.54 1.97 22.85
C ALA A 419 -26.79 2.59 21.66
N PRO A 420 -25.45 2.49 21.59
CA PRO A 420 -24.72 2.97 20.43
C PRO A 420 -25.18 2.22 19.17
N ALA A 421 -25.46 2.97 18.10
CA ALA A 421 -25.87 2.39 16.83
C ALA A 421 -24.71 1.59 16.20
N PRO A 422 -25.00 0.45 15.55
CA PRO A 422 -23.99 -0.27 14.79
C PRO A 422 -23.58 0.57 13.58
N HIS A 423 -22.27 0.69 13.36
CA HIS A 423 -21.70 1.32 12.17
C HIS A 423 -21.33 0.25 11.15
N VAL A 424 -21.61 0.44 9.87
CA VAL A 424 -21.30 -0.51 8.80
C VAL A 424 -20.73 0.26 7.62
N ALA A 425 -19.65 -0.26 7.03
CA ALA A 425 -19.00 0.36 5.90
C ALA A 425 -19.95 0.51 4.70
N HIS A 426 -19.87 1.66 4.03
CA HIS A 426 -20.67 1.93 2.84
C HIS A 426 -19.96 1.40 1.58
N VAL A 427 -20.73 1.09 0.52
CA VAL A 427 -20.15 0.59 -0.74
C VAL A 427 -19.18 1.59 -1.38
N GLN A 428 -19.39 2.89 -1.13
CA GLN A 428 -18.54 3.97 -1.61
C GLN A 428 -17.16 4.00 -0.92
N HIS A 429 -16.95 3.25 0.16
CA HIS A 429 -15.64 3.18 0.82
C HIS A 429 -14.62 2.39 -0.02
N MET A 430 -15.01 1.71 -1.11
CA MET A 430 -14.10 1.13 -2.11
C MET A 430 -14.61 1.45 -3.51
N GLY A 431 -15.81 0.92 -3.84
CA GLY A 431 -16.69 1.35 -4.93
C GLY A 431 -16.04 1.56 -6.29
N CYS A 432 -15.21 0.64 -6.75
CA CYS A 432 -14.64 0.66 -8.10
C CYS A 432 -15.67 0.18 -9.14
N PRO A 433 -15.74 0.82 -10.33
CA PRO A 433 -16.53 0.33 -11.44
C PRO A 433 -15.97 -0.98 -11.99
N MET A 434 -16.78 -1.67 -12.79
CA MET A 434 -16.34 -2.85 -13.53
C MET A 434 -15.23 -2.47 -14.54
N PRO A 435 -14.22 -3.34 -14.73
CA PRO A 435 -13.21 -3.17 -15.75
C PRO A 435 -13.82 -2.98 -17.15
N THR A 436 -13.23 -2.11 -17.95
CA THR A 436 -13.59 -1.92 -19.36
C THR A 436 -12.32 -1.97 -20.21
N PRO A 437 -12.41 -2.31 -21.51
CA PRO A 437 -11.23 -2.30 -22.38
C PRO A 437 -10.51 -0.96 -22.34
N GLY A 438 -9.18 -1.01 -22.25
CA GLY A 438 -8.33 0.16 -22.19
C GLY A 438 -8.29 0.89 -23.52
N PHE A 439 -8.57 0.21 -24.63
CA PHE A 439 -8.69 0.79 -25.97
C PHE A 439 -9.62 -0.06 -26.83
N GLY A 440 -10.48 0.59 -27.63
CA GLY A 440 -11.48 -0.07 -28.46
C GLY A 440 -12.71 -0.55 -27.68
N SER A 441 -13.59 -1.30 -28.35
CA SER A 441 -14.79 -1.89 -27.77
C SER A 441 -14.56 -3.34 -27.29
N ILE A 442 -15.51 -3.90 -26.54
CA ILE A 442 -15.46 -5.32 -26.13
C ILE A 442 -15.53 -6.23 -27.38
N GLU A 443 -16.21 -5.78 -28.43
CA GLU A 443 -16.34 -6.47 -29.70
C GLU A 443 -15.02 -6.53 -30.48
N ASP A 444 -14.11 -5.58 -30.25
CA ASP A 444 -12.79 -5.52 -30.87
C ASP A 444 -11.74 -6.39 -30.14
N LEU A 445 -12.13 -7.02 -29.02
CA LEU A 445 -11.24 -7.92 -28.29
C LEU A 445 -10.93 -9.18 -29.11
N SER A 446 -9.68 -9.62 -29.05
CA SER A 446 -9.26 -10.88 -29.65
C SER A 446 -9.99 -12.07 -29.00
N GLY A 447 -10.01 -13.23 -29.67
CA GLY A 447 -10.71 -14.42 -29.16
C GLY A 447 -10.22 -14.94 -27.80
N GLU A 448 -8.98 -14.64 -27.41
CA GLU A 448 -8.43 -14.94 -26.08
C GLU A 448 -8.86 -13.89 -25.06
N ASP A 449 -8.66 -12.59 -25.36
CA ASP A 449 -9.07 -11.48 -24.50
C ASP A 449 -10.58 -11.49 -24.18
N ARG A 450 -11.41 -11.87 -25.16
CA ARG A 450 -12.86 -11.97 -25.00
C ARG A 450 -13.24 -13.08 -24.02
N LYS A 451 -12.53 -14.20 -24.03
CA LYS A 451 -12.75 -15.29 -23.06
C LYS A 451 -12.37 -14.86 -21.64
N ASP A 452 -11.28 -14.12 -21.48
CA ASP A 452 -10.87 -13.60 -20.17
C ASP A 452 -11.90 -12.61 -19.60
N SER A 453 -12.48 -11.75 -20.44
CA SER A 453 -13.59 -10.91 -20.02
C SER A 453 -14.82 -11.71 -19.56
N THR A 454 -15.12 -12.84 -20.21
CA THR A 454 -16.26 -13.69 -19.82
C THR A 454 -15.96 -14.45 -18.52
N ASN A 455 -14.71 -14.87 -18.32
CA ASN A 455 -14.24 -15.51 -17.10
C ASN A 455 -14.28 -14.55 -15.90
N ALA A 456 -14.04 -13.25 -16.12
CA ALA A 456 -14.15 -12.23 -15.08
C ALA A 456 -15.58 -12.08 -14.55
N GLU A 457 -16.59 -12.17 -15.43
CA GLU A 457 -18.00 -12.20 -15.02
C GLU A 457 -18.34 -13.46 -14.22
N ALA A 458 -17.82 -14.63 -14.63
CA ALA A 458 -18.03 -15.88 -13.89
C ALA A 458 -17.39 -15.83 -12.49
N ALA A 459 -16.17 -15.29 -12.38
CA ALA A 459 -15.52 -15.08 -11.08
C ALA A 459 -16.36 -14.17 -10.16
N GLN A 460 -17.13 -13.24 -10.72
CA GLN A 460 -18.03 -12.39 -9.95
C GLN A 460 -19.16 -13.15 -9.28
N LEU A 461 -19.68 -14.20 -9.92
CA LEU A 461 -20.67 -15.08 -9.29
C LEU A 461 -20.06 -15.92 -8.18
N ASP A 462 -18.85 -16.45 -8.36
CA ASP A 462 -18.16 -17.22 -7.33
C ASP A 462 -17.92 -16.40 -6.06
N ILE A 463 -17.58 -15.11 -6.20
CA ILE A 463 -17.47 -14.16 -5.07
C ILE A 463 -18.77 -14.08 -4.28
N VAL A 464 -19.89 -13.90 -4.99
CA VAL A 464 -21.20 -13.78 -4.35
C VAL A 464 -21.54 -15.07 -3.61
N LEU A 465 -21.22 -16.24 -4.20
CA LEU A 465 -21.43 -17.53 -3.57
C LEU A 465 -20.56 -17.71 -2.31
N GLU A 466 -19.28 -17.35 -2.35
CA GLU A 466 -18.40 -17.39 -1.18
C GLU A 466 -18.94 -16.54 -0.02
N ILE A 467 -19.45 -15.34 -0.32
CA ILE A 467 -20.02 -14.46 0.72
C ILE A 467 -21.32 -15.05 1.28
N LEU A 468 -22.17 -15.62 0.43
CA LEU A 468 -23.42 -16.24 0.88
C LEU A 468 -23.16 -17.47 1.76
N GLU A 469 -22.17 -18.29 1.41
CA GLU A 469 -21.73 -19.42 2.23
C GLU A 469 -21.15 -18.94 3.57
N TRP A 470 -20.44 -17.81 3.57
CA TRP A 470 -19.95 -17.18 4.79
C TRP A 470 -21.09 -16.67 5.70
N ILE A 471 -22.08 -15.96 5.14
CA ILE A 471 -23.27 -15.50 5.90
C ILE A 471 -23.98 -16.69 6.52
N LYS A 472 -24.10 -17.79 5.77
CA LYS A 472 -24.68 -19.04 6.27
C LYS A 472 -23.85 -19.63 7.41
N THR A 473 -22.52 -19.68 7.27
CA THR A 473 -21.62 -20.22 8.29
C THR A 473 -21.68 -19.43 9.61
N ASP A 474 -21.69 -18.10 9.54
CA ASP A 474 -21.81 -17.24 10.74
C ASP A 474 -23.19 -17.43 11.40
N TYR A 475 -24.25 -17.47 10.60
CA TYR A 475 -25.62 -17.69 11.09
C TYR A 475 -25.81 -19.07 11.75
N ASP A 476 -25.28 -20.13 11.15
CA ASP A 476 -25.35 -21.47 11.72
C ASP A 476 -24.49 -21.58 12.99
N ALA A 477 -23.33 -20.93 13.05
CA ALA A 477 -22.51 -20.85 14.25
C ALA A 477 -23.20 -20.09 15.40
N LEU A 478 -24.01 -19.06 15.10
CA LEU A 478 -24.82 -18.34 16.08
C LEU A 478 -26.01 -19.14 16.60
N LYS A 479 -26.56 -20.08 15.84
CA LYS A 479 -27.64 -20.98 16.31
C LYS A 479 -27.18 -22.00 17.36
N HIS A 480 -25.89 -22.27 17.43
CA HIS A 480 -25.29 -23.28 18.32
C HIS A 480 -24.66 -22.67 19.59
N LEU A 481 -24.75 -21.35 19.77
CA LEU A 481 -24.35 -20.60 20.97
C LEU A 481 -25.60 -20.18 21.77
#